data_AF-A0A7V2T2I9-F1
#
_entry.id   AF-A0A7V2T2I9-F1
#
_cell.length_a   1.000
_cell.length_b   1.000
_cell.length_c   1.000
_cell.angle_alpha   90.00
_cell.angle_beta   90.00
_cell.angle_gamma   90.00
#
_symmetry.space_group_name_H-M   'P 1'
#
loop_
_entity.id
_entity.type
_entity.pdbx_description
1 polymer ?
#
loop_
_entity_poly.entity_id
_entity_poly.type
_entity_poly.pdbx_seq_one_letter_code
_entity_poly.pdbx_strand_id
1 'polypeptide(L)'
;MDYGSEAFIMKILLIVGLCMLTLNSVFAENKKSKAFHIDAATIALFNKKIAKALPRMVKKARNIQKKKIKLANKKKRVLSKKSHKKLIKEVKTRHCTEYNIKMLQNKSKPYNKDITEASAEHVISTALIRSIIVAESCFNPLIVSPQGATGLMQLMPATARRFGVTNLKNPKENIKAGARYLRYLLDRYKGNVLATIAAYNAGEGAVKRFNGEVPNYKETKTYVKRVMSLYDRFYLAYKNN
;
A
#
# COMPACT_ATOMS: atom_id res chain seq x y z
N MET A 1 -0.07 25.54 15.44
CA MET A 1 -0.68 26.60 16.25
C MET A 1 -2.02 26.09 16.75
N ASP A 2 -2.17 25.95 18.07
CA ASP A 2 -3.29 25.26 18.74
C ASP A 2 -4.46 26.23 18.99
N TYR A 3 -5.21 26.57 17.94
CA TYR A 3 -6.37 27.46 17.99
C TYR A 3 -7.47 26.99 18.96
N GLY A 4 -7.50 25.70 19.33
CA GLY A 4 -8.48 25.16 20.28
C GLY A 4 -8.17 25.50 21.75
N SER A 5 -6.90 25.75 22.08
CA SER A 5 -6.48 26.06 23.44
C SER A 5 -6.84 27.48 23.87
N GLU A 6 -6.69 28.45 22.95
CA GLU A 6 -7.11 29.84 23.21
C GLU A 6 -8.63 29.96 23.28
N ALA A 7 -9.36 29.33 22.36
CA ALA A 7 -10.83 29.36 22.37
C ALA A 7 -11.44 28.75 23.65
N PHE A 8 -10.82 27.71 24.23
CA PHE A 8 -11.29 27.10 25.47
C PHE A 8 -11.00 27.98 26.70
N ILE A 9 -9.80 28.59 26.77
CA ILE A 9 -9.45 29.53 27.84
C ILE A 9 -10.31 30.79 27.73
N MET A 10 -10.51 31.31 26.51
CA MET A 10 -11.40 32.46 26.25
C MET A 10 -12.84 32.14 26.63
N LYS A 11 -13.37 30.94 26.38
CA LYS A 11 -14.70 30.54 26.87
C LYS A 11 -14.80 30.47 28.39
N ILE A 12 -13.77 29.96 29.08
CA ILE A 12 -13.75 29.97 30.56
C ILE A 12 -13.70 31.41 31.08
N LEU A 13 -12.85 32.26 30.51
CA LEU A 13 -12.76 33.67 30.89
C LEU A 13 -14.05 34.42 30.56
N LEU A 14 -14.74 34.09 29.46
CA LEU A 14 -16.03 34.64 29.09
C LEU A 14 -17.12 34.21 30.08
N ILE A 15 -17.17 32.94 30.46
CA ILE A 15 -18.13 32.41 31.44
C ILE A 15 -17.88 33.01 32.82
N VAL A 16 -16.61 33.10 33.26
CA VAL A 16 -16.26 33.76 34.53
C VAL A 16 -16.59 35.25 34.47
N GLY A 17 -16.30 35.92 33.36
CA GLY A 17 -16.63 37.33 33.13
C GLY A 17 -18.13 37.60 33.13
N LEU A 18 -18.90 36.79 32.40
CA LEU A 18 -20.36 36.82 32.40
C LEU A 18 -20.93 36.54 33.80
N CYS A 19 -20.38 35.59 34.54
CA CYS A 19 -20.81 35.28 35.90
C CYS A 19 -20.51 36.43 36.88
N MET A 20 -19.37 37.12 36.72
CA MET A 20 -19.03 38.32 37.49
C MET A 20 -19.93 39.51 37.11
N LEU A 21 -20.27 39.66 35.83
CA LEU A 21 -21.20 40.69 35.35
C LEU A 21 -22.63 40.42 35.84
N THR A 22 -23.10 39.18 35.81
CA THR A 22 -24.42 38.81 36.32
C THR A 22 -24.49 38.91 37.84
N LEU A 23 -23.41 38.58 38.56
CA LEU A 23 -23.32 38.85 40.00
C LEU A 23 -23.43 40.36 40.27
N ASN A 24 -22.67 41.20 39.55
CA ASN A 24 -22.73 42.65 39.70
C ASN A 24 -24.11 43.24 39.36
N SER A 25 -24.81 42.72 38.35
CA SER A 25 -26.16 43.17 38.00
C SER A 25 -27.22 42.68 39.00
N VAL A 26 -27.11 41.45 39.50
CA VAL A 26 -27.94 40.92 40.61
C VAL A 26 -27.73 41.75 41.89
N PHE A 27 -26.50 42.18 42.18
CA PHE A 27 -26.20 43.09 43.29
C PHE A 27 -26.71 44.53 43.06
N ALA A 28 -26.73 44.99 41.81
CA ALA A 28 -27.26 46.32 41.46
C ALA A 28 -28.79 46.37 41.58
N GLU A 29 -29.50 45.30 41.22
CA GLU A 29 -30.96 45.19 41.35
C GLU A 29 -31.41 44.99 42.81
N ASN A 30 -30.62 44.30 43.65
CA ASN A 30 -30.94 44.09 45.07
C ASN A 30 -30.80 45.34 45.96
N LYS A 31 -30.31 46.48 45.44
CA LYS A 31 -30.38 47.78 46.16
C LYS A 31 -31.82 48.26 46.41
N LYS A 32 -32.83 47.64 45.79
CA LYS A 32 -34.26 47.95 46.01
C LYS A 32 -34.98 46.99 46.98
N SER A 33 -34.36 45.90 47.43
CA SER A 33 -34.93 44.94 48.38
C SER A 33 -34.12 44.98 49.68
N LYS A 34 -34.76 45.27 50.83
CA LYS A 34 -34.11 45.37 52.15
C LYS A 34 -33.62 44.03 52.73
N ALA A 35 -33.60 42.95 51.94
CA ALA A 35 -33.03 41.67 52.35
C ALA A 35 -31.68 41.48 51.66
N PHE A 36 -30.61 41.46 52.45
CA PHE A 36 -29.20 41.26 52.05
C PHE A 36 -28.46 42.48 51.43
N HIS A 37 -28.02 43.40 52.30
CA HIS A 37 -26.93 44.32 51.97
C HIS A 37 -25.58 43.59 52.06
N ILE A 38 -24.98 43.23 50.92
CA ILE A 38 -23.57 42.83 50.87
C ILE A 38 -22.73 44.09 50.69
N ASP A 39 -21.90 44.41 51.67
CA ASP A 39 -21.04 45.58 51.60
C ASP A 39 -19.88 45.40 50.60
N ALA A 40 -19.32 46.52 50.14
CA ALA A 40 -18.25 46.54 49.16
C ALA A 40 -16.97 45.82 49.64
N ALA A 41 -16.72 45.74 50.95
CA ALA A 41 -15.56 45.04 51.51
C ALA A 41 -15.73 43.52 51.42
N THR A 42 -16.95 43.01 51.60
CA THR A 42 -17.28 41.59 51.41
C THR A 42 -17.08 41.17 49.94
N ILE A 43 -17.49 42.00 48.99
CA ILE A 43 -17.25 41.79 47.54
C ILE A 43 -15.74 41.84 47.23
N ALA A 44 -15.01 42.81 47.78
CA ALA A 44 -13.57 42.93 47.60
C ALA A 44 -12.80 41.71 48.16
N LEU A 45 -13.23 41.18 49.31
CA LEU A 45 -12.64 40.00 49.94
C LEU A 45 -12.88 38.74 49.08
N PHE A 46 -14.08 38.60 48.52
CA PHE A 46 -14.41 37.52 47.60
C PHE A 46 -13.58 37.61 46.31
N ASN A 47 -13.48 38.80 45.72
CA ASN A 47 -12.65 39.04 44.53
C ASN A 47 -11.17 38.73 44.79
N LYS A 48 -10.65 39.08 45.98
CA LYS A 48 -9.26 38.76 46.40
C LYS A 48 -9.05 37.25 46.58
N LYS A 49 -10.05 36.52 47.09
CA LYS A 49 -10.02 35.04 47.18
C LYS A 49 -10.01 34.39 45.80
N ILE A 50 -10.86 34.86 44.88
CA ILE A 50 -10.88 34.38 43.49
C ILE A 50 -9.55 34.66 42.80
N ALA A 51 -9.02 35.89 42.90
CA ALA A 51 -7.75 36.28 42.28
C ALA A 51 -6.58 35.40 42.74
N LYS A 52 -6.58 34.95 44.00
CA LYS A 52 -5.56 34.01 44.52
C LYS A 52 -5.75 32.56 44.03
N ALA A 53 -6.99 32.12 43.82
CA ALA A 53 -7.30 30.76 43.39
C ALA A 53 -7.19 30.55 41.87
N LEU A 54 -7.51 31.59 41.09
CA LEU A 54 -7.62 31.54 39.63
C LEU A 54 -6.34 31.03 38.93
N PRO A 55 -5.11 31.46 39.27
CA PRO A 55 -3.89 30.95 38.62
C PRO A 55 -3.70 29.44 38.80
N ARG A 56 -4.03 28.91 39.99
CA ARG A 56 -3.93 27.47 40.29
C ARG A 56 -4.96 26.68 39.49
N MET A 57 -6.18 27.19 39.39
CA MET A 57 -7.27 26.58 38.60
C MET A 57 -6.91 26.55 37.11
N VAL A 58 -6.43 27.66 36.56
CA VAL A 58 -5.97 27.76 35.16
C VAL A 58 -4.79 26.81 34.89
N LYS A 59 -3.81 26.73 35.79
CA LYS A 59 -2.67 25.80 35.67
C LYS A 59 -3.14 24.34 35.68
N LYS A 60 -4.09 23.97 36.54
CA LYS A 60 -4.68 22.63 36.60
C LYS A 60 -5.43 22.29 35.30
N ALA A 61 -6.23 23.21 34.78
CA ALA A 61 -6.94 23.04 33.51
C ALA A 61 -5.98 22.85 32.32
N ARG A 62 -4.94 23.68 32.21
CA ARG A 62 -3.88 23.54 31.18
C ARG A 62 -3.19 22.17 31.25
N ASN A 63 -2.88 21.68 32.45
CA ASN A 63 -2.24 20.37 32.62
C ASN A 63 -3.15 19.20 32.19
N ILE A 64 -4.45 19.28 32.51
CA ILE A 64 -5.44 18.30 32.06
C ILE A 64 -5.53 18.29 30.53
N GLN A 65 -5.56 19.46 29.90
CA GLN A 65 -5.64 19.60 28.45
C GLN A 65 -4.37 19.05 27.76
N LYS A 66 -3.18 19.38 28.27
CA LYS A 66 -1.91 18.81 27.80
C LYS A 66 -1.89 17.29 27.87
N LYS A 67 -2.39 16.69 28.97
CA LYS A 67 -2.51 15.22 29.10
C LYS A 67 -3.47 14.62 28.07
N LYS A 68 -4.63 15.25 27.84
CA LYS A 68 -5.60 14.80 26.82
C LYS A 68 -5.00 14.83 25.42
N ILE A 69 -4.31 15.91 25.04
CA ILE A 69 -3.64 16.03 23.75
C ILE A 69 -2.55 14.95 23.59
N LYS A 70 -1.71 14.76 24.61
CA LYS A 70 -0.67 13.71 24.59
C LYS A 70 -1.27 12.31 24.42
N LEU A 71 -2.38 12.01 25.10
CA LEU A 71 -3.08 10.73 24.99
C LEU A 71 -3.71 10.55 23.60
N ALA A 72 -4.34 11.58 23.04
CA ALA A 72 -4.91 11.56 21.70
C ALA A 72 -3.83 11.31 20.64
N ASN A 73 -2.67 11.98 20.74
CA ASN A 73 -1.54 11.77 19.85
C ASN A 73 -0.94 10.36 19.97
N LYS A 74 -0.84 9.82 21.19
CA LYS A 74 -0.41 8.44 21.43
C LYS A 74 -1.37 7.44 20.77
N LYS A 75 -2.69 7.63 20.91
CA LYS A 75 -3.71 6.79 20.25
C LYS A 75 -3.62 6.87 18.73
N LYS A 76 -3.51 8.08 18.14
CA LYS A 76 -3.28 8.26 16.69
C LYS A 76 -2.04 7.50 16.19
N ARG A 77 -0.92 7.57 16.93
CA ARG A 77 0.33 6.89 16.57
C ARG A 77 0.21 5.36 16.64
N VAL A 78 -0.50 4.83 17.65
CA VAL A 78 -0.76 3.38 17.77
C VAL A 78 -1.70 2.89 16.65
N LEU A 79 -2.77 3.64 16.36
CA LEU A 79 -3.69 3.35 15.25
C LEU A 79 -2.97 3.35 13.90
N SER A 80 -2.14 4.37 13.62
CA SER A 80 -1.30 4.44 12.41
C SER A 80 -0.38 3.23 12.29
N LYS A 81 0.34 2.85 13.36
CA LYS A 81 1.21 1.65 13.36
C LYS A 81 0.42 0.35 13.15
N LYS A 82 -0.77 0.22 13.74
CA LYS A 82 -1.65 -0.95 13.57
C LYS A 82 -2.16 -1.06 12.12
N SER A 83 -2.61 0.05 11.53
CA SER A 83 -3.03 0.12 10.14
C SER A 83 -1.88 -0.17 9.17
N HIS A 84 -0.69 0.37 9.42
CA HIS A 84 0.49 0.08 8.61
C HIS A 84 0.91 -1.40 8.69
N LYS A 85 0.87 -2.01 9.88
CA LYS A 85 1.12 -3.45 10.06
C LYS A 85 0.07 -4.31 9.35
N LYS A 86 -1.20 -3.88 9.34
CA LYS A 86 -2.30 -4.53 8.59
C LYS A 86 -2.05 -4.44 7.08
N LEU A 87 -1.72 -3.26 6.57
CA LEU A 87 -1.41 -3.03 5.15
C LEU A 87 -0.21 -3.85 4.69
N ILE A 88 0.87 -3.91 5.49
CA ILE A 88 2.04 -4.76 5.20
C ILE A 88 1.64 -6.23 5.14
N LYS A 89 0.78 -6.70 6.05
CA LYS A 89 0.29 -8.08 6.04
C LYS A 89 -0.54 -8.37 4.78
N GLU A 90 -1.45 -7.47 4.40
CA GLU A 90 -2.27 -7.58 3.19
C GLU A 90 -1.43 -7.52 1.90
N VAL A 91 -0.44 -6.61 1.82
CA VAL A 91 0.48 -6.51 0.67
C VAL A 91 1.38 -7.74 0.56
N LYS A 92 1.80 -8.34 1.69
CA LYS A 92 2.55 -9.61 1.70
C LYS A 92 1.72 -10.80 1.22
N THR A 93 0.40 -10.79 1.45
CA THR A 93 -0.51 -11.86 0.99
C THR A 93 -0.99 -11.69 -0.45
N ARG A 94 -0.90 -10.49 -1.03
CA ARG A 94 -1.27 -10.26 -2.43
C ARG A 94 -0.27 -10.93 -3.36
N HIS A 95 -0.76 -11.85 -4.18
CA HIS A 95 0.03 -12.38 -5.28
C HIS A 95 0.40 -11.23 -6.22
N CYS A 96 1.65 -11.14 -6.67
CA CYS A 96 2.19 -10.01 -7.45
C CYS A 96 1.36 -9.66 -8.70
N THR A 97 0.60 -10.62 -9.19
CA THR A 97 -0.32 -10.50 -10.33
C THR A 97 -1.45 -9.50 -10.07
N GLU A 98 -1.76 -9.21 -8.80
CA GLU A 98 -2.77 -8.23 -8.37
C GLU A 98 -2.20 -6.80 -8.22
N TYR A 99 -0.89 -6.61 -8.37
CA TYR A 99 -0.31 -5.27 -8.29
C TYR A 99 -0.83 -4.41 -9.44
N ASN A 100 -1.03 -3.11 -9.22
CA ASN A 100 -1.42 -2.22 -10.31
C ASN A 100 -0.32 -2.12 -11.39
N ILE A 101 -0.68 -1.68 -12.58
CA ILE A 101 0.25 -1.71 -13.73
C ILE A 101 1.50 -0.84 -13.53
N LYS A 102 1.38 0.29 -12.82
CA LYS A 102 2.52 1.17 -12.51
C LYS A 102 3.55 0.48 -11.61
N MET A 103 3.10 -0.27 -10.61
CA MET A 103 3.99 -1.06 -9.75
C MET A 103 4.70 -2.16 -10.55
N LEU A 104 4.00 -2.83 -11.46
CA LEU A 104 4.59 -3.84 -12.33
C LEU A 104 5.62 -3.23 -13.30
N GLN A 105 5.34 -2.08 -13.89
CA GLN A 105 6.31 -1.34 -14.72
C GLN A 105 7.56 -0.94 -13.93
N ASN A 106 7.40 -0.49 -12.68
CA ASN A 106 8.54 -0.16 -11.81
C ASN A 106 9.40 -1.39 -11.52
N LYS A 107 8.78 -2.56 -11.28
CA LYS A 107 9.50 -3.83 -11.12
C LYS A 107 10.20 -4.29 -12.40
N SER A 108 9.61 -4.03 -13.56
CA SER A 108 10.19 -4.34 -14.86
C SER A 108 11.36 -3.42 -15.24
N LYS A 109 11.45 -2.22 -14.66
CA LYS A 109 12.39 -1.17 -15.08
C LYS A 109 13.85 -1.62 -15.16
N PRO A 110 14.42 -2.37 -14.19
CA PRO A 110 15.80 -2.83 -14.26
C PRO A 110 16.09 -3.78 -15.43
N TYR A 111 15.06 -4.44 -15.95
CA TYR A 111 15.17 -5.49 -16.97
C TYR A 111 14.66 -5.02 -18.35
N ASN A 112 14.29 -3.75 -18.50
CA ASN A 112 13.68 -3.26 -19.74
C ASN A 112 14.59 -3.45 -20.95
N LYS A 113 15.90 -3.22 -20.81
CA LYS A 113 16.89 -3.43 -21.87
C LYS A 113 16.89 -4.89 -22.33
N ASP A 114 17.08 -5.82 -21.39
CA ASP A 114 17.13 -7.25 -21.67
C ASP A 114 15.80 -7.77 -22.27
N ILE A 115 14.65 -7.29 -21.78
CA ILE A 115 13.33 -7.64 -22.32
C ILE A 115 13.15 -7.14 -23.75
N THR A 116 13.54 -5.89 -24.03
CA THR A 116 13.41 -5.32 -25.38
C THR A 116 14.37 -6.00 -26.36
N GLU A 117 15.61 -6.27 -25.95
CA GLU A 117 16.58 -7.02 -26.76
C GLU A 117 16.06 -8.43 -27.09
N ALA A 118 15.61 -9.18 -26.07
CA ALA A 118 15.08 -10.53 -26.28
C ALA A 118 13.78 -10.54 -27.11
N SER A 119 12.95 -9.51 -26.94
CA SER A 119 11.73 -9.31 -27.74
C SER A 119 12.04 -9.12 -29.22
N ALA A 120 13.02 -8.26 -29.53
CA ALA A 120 13.43 -8.00 -30.91
C ALA A 120 14.10 -9.23 -31.53
N GLU A 121 15.02 -9.88 -30.81
CA GLU A 121 15.78 -11.03 -31.30
C GLU A 121 14.89 -12.24 -31.62
N HIS A 122 13.82 -12.43 -30.85
CA HIS A 122 12.96 -13.61 -30.98
C HIS A 122 11.57 -13.30 -31.54
N VAL A 123 11.30 -12.06 -31.92
CA VAL A 123 10.02 -11.60 -32.48
C VAL A 123 8.85 -12.00 -31.55
N ILE A 124 8.95 -11.58 -30.29
CA ILE A 124 7.95 -11.83 -29.24
C ILE A 124 7.53 -10.51 -28.64
N SER A 125 6.24 -10.33 -28.37
CA SER A 125 5.75 -9.14 -27.67
C SER A 125 6.43 -8.95 -26.31
N THR A 126 6.96 -7.75 -26.06
CA THR A 126 7.49 -7.41 -24.73
C THR A 126 6.43 -7.54 -23.62
N ALA A 127 5.14 -7.36 -23.95
CA ALA A 127 4.04 -7.57 -23.00
C ALA A 127 3.92 -9.04 -22.59
N LEU A 128 4.16 -9.98 -23.52
CA LEU A 128 4.13 -11.42 -23.23
C LEU A 128 5.34 -11.85 -22.38
N ILE A 129 6.52 -11.32 -22.68
CA ILE A 129 7.71 -11.59 -21.84
C ILE A 129 7.47 -11.09 -20.41
N ARG A 130 6.96 -9.87 -20.26
CA ARG A 130 6.65 -9.30 -18.94
C ARG A 130 5.57 -10.09 -18.20
N SER A 131 4.50 -10.52 -18.88
CA SER A 131 3.42 -11.27 -18.24
C SER A 131 3.91 -12.63 -17.72
N ILE A 132 4.76 -13.33 -18.48
CA ILE A 132 5.41 -14.56 -18.02
C ILE A 132 6.30 -14.27 -16.80
N ILE A 133 7.18 -13.28 -16.84
CA ILE A 133 8.06 -12.96 -15.69
C ILE A 133 7.25 -12.63 -14.42
N VAL A 134 6.13 -11.91 -14.53
CA VAL A 134 5.28 -11.62 -13.36
C VAL A 134 4.64 -12.90 -12.82
N ALA A 135 4.13 -13.77 -13.69
CA ALA A 135 3.50 -15.03 -13.31
C ALA A 135 4.49 -16.01 -12.66
N GLU A 136 5.76 -15.97 -13.07
CA GLU A 136 6.81 -16.89 -12.64
C GLU A 136 7.54 -16.43 -11.37
N SER A 137 8.01 -15.19 -11.34
CA SER A 137 8.96 -14.74 -10.31
C SER A 137 8.60 -13.41 -9.65
N CYS A 138 7.59 -12.69 -10.16
CA CYS A 138 7.36 -11.29 -9.80
C CYS A 138 8.63 -10.43 -9.93
N PHE A 139 9.42 -10.68 -10.98
CA PHE A 139 10.71 -10.01 -11.22
C PHE A 139 11.77 -10.26 -10.12
N ASN A 140 11.72 -11.41 -9.43
CA ASN A 140 12.80 -11.85 -8.55
C ASN A 140 13.79 -12.76 -9.30
N PRO A 141 15.02 -12.30 -9.61
CA PRO A 141 15.96 -13.07 -10.42
C PRO A 141 16.66 -14.19 -9.64
N LEU A 142 16.49 -14.24 -8.31
CA LEU A 142 17.18 -15.21 -7.44
C LEU A 142 16.27 -16.35 -6.98
N ILE A 143 14.98 -16.31 -7.34
CA ILE A 143 14.01 -17.31 -6.87
C ILE A 143 14.27 -18.67 -7.51
N VAL A 144 14.18 -19.71 -6.68
CA VAL A 144 14.30 -21.12 -7.05
C VAL A 144 13.05 -21.83 -6.54
N SER A 145 12.32 -22.51 -7.41
CA SER A 145 11.16 -23.31 -7.03
C SER A 145 11.60 -24.62 -6.34
N PRO A 146 10.71 -25.29 -5.60
CA PRO A 146 11.01 -26.62 -5.04
C PRO A 146 11.42 -27.65 -6.10
N GLN A 147 10.95 -27.50 -7.35
CA GLN A 147 11.28 -28.35 -8.48
C GLN A 147 12.58 -27.93 -9.21
N GLY A 148 13.21 -26.83 -8.78
CA GLY A 148 14.48 -26.34 -9.34
C GLY A 148 14.34 -25.33 -10.48
N ALA A 149 13.13 -24.90 -10.80
CA ALA A 149 12.91 -23.79 -11.74
C ALA A 149 13.56 -22.52 -11.19
N THR A 150 14.35 -21.80 -11.99
CA THR A 150 15.21 -20.73 -11.47
C THR A 150 15.09 -19.43 -12.26
N GLY A 151 15.16 -18.31 -11.54
CA GLY A 151 15.31 -16.97 -12.11
C GLY A 151 14.00 -16.34 -12.55
N LEU A 152 14.12 -15.28 -13.36
CA LEU A 152 13.01 -14.40 -13.73
C LEU A 152 11.87 -15.11 -14.47
N MET A 153 12.21 -16.02 -15.38
CA MET A 153 11.28 -16.79 -16.19
C MET A 153 11.16 -18.25 -15.73
N GLN A 154 11.69 -18.57 -14.54
CA GLN A 154 11.58 -19.89 -13.91
C GLN A 154 11.90 -21.04 -14.86
N LEU A 155 13.06 -20.98 -15.51
CA LEU A 155 13.50 -22.05 -16.39
C LEU A 155 13.95 -23.26 -15.58
N MET A 156 13.46 -24.44 -15.95
CA MET A 156 14.01 -25.71 -15.46
C MET A 156 15.45 -25.89 -15.96
N PRO A 157 16.35 -26.52 -15.19
CA PRO A 157 17.76 -26.69 -15.59
C PRO A 157 17.95 -27.38 -16.95
N ALA A 158 17.12 -28.38 -17.28
CA ALA A 158 17.15 -29.05 -18.57
C ALA A 158 16.77 -28.09 -19.73
N THR A 159 15.72 -27.29 -19.55
CA THR A 159 15.30 -26.25 -20.50
C THR A 159 16.39 -25.20 -20.66
N ALA A 160 16.99 -24.75 -19.55
CA ALA A 160 18.06 -23.76 -19.55
C ALA A 160 19.26 -24.21 -20.39
N ARG A 161 19.72 -25.46 -20.22
CA ARG A 161 20.79 -26.06 -21.03
C ARG A 161 20.43 -26.10 -22.51
N ARG A 162 19.21 -26.56 -22.84
CA ARG A 162 18.73 -26.63 -24.23
C ARG A 162 18.73 -25.26 -24.92
N PHE A 163 18.53 -24.18 -24.17
CA PHE A 163 18.48 -22.81 -24.69
C PHE A 163 19.72 -21.97 -24.36
N GLY A 164 20.83 -22.61 -23.96
CA GLY A 164 22.16 -21.99 -23.88
C GLY A 164 22.42 -21.11 -22.66
N VAL A 165 21.74 -21.35 -21.53
CA VAL A 165 21.98 -20.65 -20.27
C VAL A 165 23.15 -21.27 -19.51
N THR A 166 24.09 -20.44 -19.08
CA THR A 166 25.20 -20.84 -18.20
C THR A 166 24.91 -20.47 -16.75
N ASN A 167 24.26 -19.32 -16.52
CA ASN A 167 23.85 -18.87 -15.20
C ASN A 167 22.36 -18.52 -15.14
N LEU A 168 21.57 -19.43 -14.56
CA LEU A 168 20.11 -19.27 -14.41
C LEU A 168 19.66 -18.06 -13.58
N LYS A 169 20.53 -17.55 -12.69
CA LYS A 169 20.25 -16.36 -11.86
C LYS A 169 20.69 -15.06 -12.53
N ASN A 170 21.42 -15.12 -13.65
CA ASN A 170 21.74 -13.95 -14.45
C ASN A 170 20.45 -13.50 -15.19
N PRO A 171 19.95 -12.27 -14.93
CA PRO A 171 18.71 -11.79 -15.54
C PRO A 171 18.71 -11.84 -17.07
N LYS A 172 19.81 -11.39 -17.70
CA LYS A 172 19.92 -11.30 -19.15
C LYS A 172 19.89 -12.68 -19.80
N GLU A 173 20.70 -13.62 -19.32
CA GLU A 173 20.71 -14.99 -19.83
C GLU A 173 19.34 -15.66 -19.64
N ASN A 174 18.72 -15.50 -18.47
CA ASN A 174 17.43 -16.11 -18.16
C ASN A 174 16.30 -15.56 -19.04
N ILE A 175 16.24 -14.23 -19.23
CA ILE A 175 15.26 -13.59 -20.10
C ILE A 175 15.45 -14.01 -21.56
N LYS A 176 16.69 -13.97 -22.07
CA LYS A 176 16.99 -14.33 -23.46
C LYS A 176 16.63 -15.78 -23.75
N ALA A 177 17.02 -16.72 -22.88
CA ALA A 177 16.67 -18.13 -23.05
C ALA A 177 15.17 -18.39 -22.89
N GLY A 178 14.49 -17.71 -21.96
CA GLY A 178 13.06 -17.84 -21.79
C GLY A 178 12.27 -17.31 -22.99
N ALA A 179 12.69 -16.20 -23.58
CA ALA A 179 12.15 -15.68 -24.84
C ALA A 179 12.42 -16.65 -25.99
N ARG A 180 13.64 -17.18 -26.12
CA ARG A 180 13.96 -18.21 -27.13
C ARG A 180 13.09 -19.45 -26.98
N TYR A 181 12.83 -19.90 -25.75
CA TYR A 181 11.92 -21.01 -25.49
C TYR A 181 10.48 -20.69 -25.89
N LEU A 182 9.98 -19.49 -25.55
CA LEU A 182 8.65 -19.04 -26.00
C LEU A 182 8.53 -19.01 -27.53
N ARG A 183 9.54 -18.55 -28.26
CA ARG A 183 9.56 -18.56 -29.73
C ARG A 183 9.42 -19.97 -30.27
N TYR A 184 10.26 -20.87 -29.75
CA TYR A 184 10.20 -22.29 -30.11
C TYR A 184 8.80 -22.89 -29.87
N LEU A 185 8.16 -22.57 -28.74
CA LEU A 185 6.81 -23.05 -28.45
C LEU A 185 5.78 -22.43 -29.40
N LEU A 186 5.88 -21.14 -29.71
CA LEU A 186 4.99 -20.48 -30.68
C LEU A 186 5.08 -21.15 -32.05
N ASP A 187 6.29 -21.46 -32.52
CA ASP A 187 6.49 -22.17 -33.79
C ASP A 187 5.88 -23.57 -33.74
N ARG A 188 6.15 -24.30 -32.66
CA ARG A 188 5.61 -25.64 -32.43
C ARG A 188 4.09 -25.69 -32.44
N TYR A 189 3.44 -24.67 -31.88
CA TYR A 189 1.97 -24.57 -31.82
C TYR A 189 1.39 -23.62 -32.87
N LYS A 190 2.12 -23.37 -33.97
CA LYS A 190 1.63 -22.62 -35.15
C LYS A 190 1.02 -21.26 -34.81
N GLY A 191 1.65 -20.54 -33.87
CA GLY A 191 1.19 -19.23 -33.40
C GLY A 191 0.05 -19.27 -32.38
N ASN A 192 -0.42 -20.45 -31.94
CA ASN A 192 -1.41 -20.55 -30.87
C ASN A 192 -0.79 -20.12 -29.53
N VAL A 193 -1.09 -18.89 -29.13
CA VAL A 193 -0.56 -18.26 -27.92
C VAL A 193 -1.02 -18.99 -26.66
N LEU A 194 -2.27 -19.46 -26.59
CA LEU A 194 -2.79 -20.14 -25.41
C LEU A 194 -2.10 -21.50 -25.19
N ALA A 195 -1.92 -22.27 -26.26
CA ALA A 195 -1.18 -23.53 -26.23
C ALA A 195 0.30 -23.32 -25.88
N THR A 196 0.90 -22.24 -26.38
CA THR A 196 2.28 -21.84 -26.05
C THR A 196 2.43 -21.56 -24.56
N ILE A 197 1.56 -20.74 -23.98
CA ILE A 197 1.58 -20.42 -22.55
C ILE A 197 1.34 -21.68 -21.70
N ALA A 198 0.41 -22.54 -22.13
CA ALA A 198 0.16 -23.81 -21.46
C ALA A 198 1.38 -24.74 -21.50
N ALA A 199 2.07 -24.82 -22.64
CA ALA A 199 3.26 -25.65 -22.80
C ALA A 199 4.47 -25.12 -22.05
N TYR A 200 4.55 -23.79 -21.88
CA TYR A 200 5.58 -23.18 -21.03
C TYR A 200 5.47 -23.66 -19.58
N ASN A 201 4.24 -23.71 -19.05
CA ASN A 201 3.95 -24.12 -17.68
C ASN A 201 3.91 -25.65 -17.47
N ALA A 202 3.16 -26.38 -18.31
CA ALA A 202 2.88 -27.81 -18.13
C ALA A 202 3.84 -28.72 -18.94
N GLY A 203 4.69 -28.14 -19.78
CA GLY A 203 5.57 -28.84 -20.70
C GLY A 203 4.90 -29.22 -22.02
N GLU A 204 5.72 -29.32 -23.06
CA GLU A 204 5.32 -29.65 -24.44
C GLU A 204 4.53 -30.96 -24.54
N GLY A 205 4.94 -31.97 -23.76
CA GLY A 205 4.33 -33.29 -23.75
C GLY A 205 2.89 -33.27 -23.23
N ALA A 206 2.59 -32.41 -22.24
CA ALA A 206 1.23 -32.26 -21.73
C ALA A 206 0.30 -31.70 -22.80
N VAL A 207 0.69 -30.59 -23.44
CA VAL A 207 -0.10 -29.96 -24.50
C VAL A 207 -0.20 -30.88 -25.73
N LYS A 208 0.86 -31.62 -26.06
CA LYS A 208 0.82 -32.63 -27.15
C LYS A 208 -0.24 -33.70 -26.90
N ARG A 209 -0.37 -34.21 -25.66
CA ARG A 209 -1.40 -35.20 -25.29
C ARG A 209 -2.82 -34.66 -25.40
N PHE A 210 -2.99 -33.34 -25.36
CA PHE A 210 -4.25 -32.63 -25.57
C PHE A 210 -4.33 -32.02 -26.97
N ASN A 211 -3.75 -32.68 -27.98
CA ASN A 211 -3.85 -32.29 -29.40
C ASN A 211 -3.40 -30.85 -29.73
N GLY A 212 -2.46 -30.29 -28.95
CA GLY A 212 -2.02 -28.92 -29.14
C GLY A 212 -2.87 -27.88 -28.43
N GLU A 213 -3.76 -28.29 -27.53
CA GLU A 213 -4.65 -27.42 -26.75
C GLU A 213 -4.26 -27.33 -25.27
N VAL A 214 -4.87 -26.37 -24.57
CA VAL A 214 -4.67 -26.18 -23.13
C VAL A 214 -5.13 -27.44 -22.38
N PRO A 215 -4.25 -28.15 -21.66
CA PRO A 215 -4.62 -29.35 -20.92
C PRO A 215 -5.72 -29.07 -19.89
N ASN A 216 -6.54 -30.07 -19.59
CA ASN A 216 -7.59 -29.97 -18.56
C ASN A 216 -7.02 -30.01 -17.12
N TYR A 217 -5.86 -29.40 -16.90
CA TYR A 217 -5.22 -29.27 -15.59
C TYR A 217 -5.64 -27.95 -14.97
N LYS A 218 -6.17 -28.00 -13.73
CA LYS A 218 -6.67 -26.80 -13.04
C LYS A 218 -5.59 -25.72 -12.92
N GLU A 219 -4.37 -26.12 -12.57
CA GLU A 219 -3.22 -25.23 -12.44
C GLU A 219 -2.89 -24.54 -13.76
N THR A 220 -2.73 -25.30 -14.85
CA THR A 220 -2.39 -24.76 -16.17
C THR A 220 -3.45 -23.81 -16.71
N LYS A 221 -4.74 -24.14 -16.55
CA LYS A 221 -5.84 -23.23 -16.93
C LYS A 221 -5.79 -21.92 -16.15
N THR A 222 -5.52 -21.98 -14.85
CA THR A 222 -5.34 -20.78 -14.02
C THR A 222 -4.12 -19.98 -14.45
N TYR A 223 -3.00 -20.65 -14.73
CA TYR A 223 -1.78 -20.02 -15.19
C TYR A 223 -2.00 -19.28 -16.52
N VAL A 224 -2.63 -19.91 -17.50
CA VAL A 224 -2.95 -19.30 -18.81
C VAL A 224 -3.83 -18.05 -18.62
N LYS A 225 -4.91 -18.14 -17.85
CA LYS A 225 -5.79 -16.98 -17.55
C LYS A 225 -5.02 -15.83 -16.92
N ARG A 226 -4.13 -16.14 -15.97
CA ARG A 226 -3.31 -15.16 -15.26
C ARG A 226 -2.32 -14.45 -16.19
N VAL A 227 -1.64 -15.19 -17.05
CA VAL A 227 -0.70 -14.62 -18.04
C VAL A 227 -1.43 -13.76 -19.06
N MET A 228 -2.60 -14.20 -19.57
CA MET A 228 -3.38 -13.41 -20.53
C MET A 228 -3.90 -12.11 -19.92
N SER A 229 -4.41 -12.15 -18.69
CA SER A 229 -4.82 -10.93 -17.98
C SER A 229 -3.67 -9.94 -17.80
N LEU A 230 -2.46 -10.43 -17.47
CA LEU A 230 -1.27 -9.59 -17.38
C LEU A 230 -0.82 -9.06 -18.74
N TYR A 231 -0.91 -9.88 -19.78
CA TYR A 231 -0.58 -9.51 -21.15
C TYR A 231 -1.41 -8.32 -21.60
N ASP A 232 -2.73 -8.37 -21.45
CA ASP A 232 -3.62 -7.28 -21.86
C ASP A 232 -3.28 -5.98 -21.13
N ARG A 233 -2.99 -6.07 -19.82
CA ARG A 233 -2.62 -4.92 -19.00
C ARG A 233 -1.31 -4.28 -19.44
N PHE A 234 -0.29 -5.08 -19.77
CA PHE A 234 0.96 -4.57 -20.31
C PHE A 234 0.80 -4.03 -21.72
N TYR A 235 0.08 -4.75 -22.59
CA TYR A 235 -0.17 -4.34 -23.96
C TYR A 235 -0.84 -2.96 -24.01
N LEU A 236 -1.91 -2.75 -23.24
CA LEU A 236 -2.59 -1.45 -23.16
C LEU A 236 -1.67 -0.35 -22.60
N ALA A 237 -0.89 -0.66 -21.56
CA ALA A 237 -0.02 0.34 -20.93
C ALA A 237 1.18 0.75 -21.79
N TYR A 238 1.63 -0.09 -22.72
CA TYR A 238 2.73 0.24 -23.65
C TYR A 238 2.23 0.67 -25.04
N LYS A 239 0.97 0.43 -25.38
CA LYS A 239 0.34 0.98 -26.60
C LYS A 239 -0.01 2.46 -26.45
N ASN A 240 -0.32 2.90 -25.23
CA ASN A 240 -0.78 4.27 -24.95
C ASN A 240 0.34 5.23 -24.52
N ASN A 241 1.61 4.81 -24.59
CA ASN A 241 2.79 5.64 -24.34
C ASN A 241 3.60 5.73 -25.62
#